data_AF-A0A3M1HLB0-F1
#
_entry.id   AF-A0A3M1HLB0-F1
#
_cell.length_a   1.000
_cell.length_b   1.000
_cell.length_c   1.000
_cell.angle_alpha   90.00
_cell.angle_beta   90.00
_cell.angle_gamma   90.00
#
_symmetry.space_group_name_H-M   'P 1'
#
loop_
_entity.id
_entity.type
_entity.pdbx_description
1 polymer ?
#
loop_
_entity_poly.entity_id
_entity_poly.type
_entity_poly.pdbx_seq_one_letter_code
_entity_poly.pdbx_strand_id
1 'polypeptide(L)'
;MLDWIRRRCEAAGWGEIYVDPREMADALGFDEDRELGIHLHLLEELGFIRRGIDVTLKASARLLAPLDVVTAQAQKLAPGPVGEAVGQMLAEQGIGPVARGEVRLVEGALTKGVSPAALDDVLYRLALRGVLIYRAFARAFALTPGPRMLTNAPLDLDVGEVRRVREEMEANLAAMKRYAESLGVGDCLREEILRYLGAEKPPTRADQCCSLCDVNLTVPWADEPLWEDLADPGRYHDAKYVVLKAVAWNAGLASVRGRAPYGAWTLAQILLGNDYMATKYETDAERKKARRQLIVASEHFGVLEGLRGGTDTVLGLIDELRNEGYVADVERRWERGRYRYPVPTEKGWERLEEGRLFD
;
A
#
# COMPACT_ATOMS: atom_id res chain seq x y z
N MET A 1 -3.95 -25.56 -3.34
CA MET A 1 -4.57 -24.22 -3.45
C MET A 1 -6.09 -24.26 -3.59
N LEU A 2 -6.66 -24.90 -4.63
CA LEU A 2 -8.12 -24.92 -4.82
C LEU A 2 -8.89 -25.45 -3.60
N ASP A 3 -8.45 -26.56 -3.01
CA ASP A 3 -9.08 -27.12 -1.79
C ASP A 3 -9.00 -26.16 -0.59
N TRP A 4 -7.92 -25.39 -0.49
CA TRP A 4 -7.73 -24.41 0.58
C TRP A 4 -8.75 -23.26 0.45
N ILE A 5 -8.99 -22.79 -0.79
CA ILE A 5 -10.01 -21.79 -1.08
C ILE A 5 -11.41 -22.37 -0.83
N ARG A 6 -11.67 -23.60 -1.32
CA ARG A 6 -12.96 -24.28 -1.18
C ARG A 6 -13.39 -24.38 0.27
N ARG A 7 -12.53 -24.84 1.19
CA ARG A 7 -12.85 -24.94 2.63
C ARG A 7 -13.22 -23.59 3.24
N ARG A 8 -12.60 -22.49 2.80
CA ARG A 8 -12.92 -21.14 3.28
C ARG A 8 -14.23 -20.63 2.71
N CYS A 9 -14.49 -20.86 1.41
CA CYS A 9 -15.78 -20.56 0.82
C CYS A 9 -16.90 -21.33 1.52
N GLU A 10 -16.71 -22.63 1.79
CA GLU A 10 -17.66 -23.46 2.54
C GLU A 10 -17.92 -22.91 3.95
N ALA A 11 -16.87 -22.56 4.69
CA ALA A 11 -16.99 -21.95 6.02
C ALA A 11 -17.72 -20.59 5.98
N ALA A 12 -17.60 -19.86 4.87
CA ALA A 12 -18.30 -18.60 4.62
C ALA A 12 -19.67 -18.77 3.93
N GLY A 13 -20.22 -19.99 3.87
CA GLY A 13 -21.53 -20.25 3.26
C GLY A 13 -21.57 -20.01 1.75
N TRP A 14 -20.46 -20.24 1.06
CA TRP A 14 -20.22 -19.96 -0.37
C TRP A 14 -20.31 -18.48 -0.76
N GLY A 15 -20.17 -17.58 0.21
CA GLY A 15 -20.05 -16.15 -0.02
C GLY A 15 -18.68 -15.69 -0.49
N GLU A 16 -18.52 -14.37 -0.62
CA GLU A 16 -17.21 -13.74 -0.81
C GLU A 16 -16.33 -13.96 0.42
N ILE A 17 -15.08 -14.33 0.19
CA ILE A 17 -14.05 -14.45 1.21
C ILE A 17 -12.98 -13.40 1.00
N TYR A 18 -12.38 -12.95 2.10
CA TYR A 18 -11.27 -12.01 2.10
C TYR A 18 -10.05 -12.69 2.69
N VAL A 19 -8.97 -12.74 1.91
CA VAL A 19 -7.80 -13.54 2.24
C VAL A 19 -6.57 -12.65 2.34
N ASP A 20 -5.84 -12.74 3.45
CA ASP A 20 -4.50 -12.16 3.56
C ASP A 20 -3.55 -12.93 2.60
N PRO A 21 -2.95 -12.26 1.60
CA PRO A 21 -2.03 -12.90 0.66
C PRO A 21 -0.88 -13.63 1.37
N ARG A 22 -0.37 -13.06 2.47
CA ARG A 22 0.75 -13.66 3.22
C ARG A 22 0.33 -14.92 3.95
N GLU A 23 -0.85 -14.91 4.59
CA GLU A 23 -1.41 -16.11 5.23
C GLU A 23 -1.60 -17.23 4.21
N MET A 24 -2.07 -16.90 3.00
CA MET A 24 -2.29 -17.86 1.95
C MET A 24 -0.99 -18.39 1.35
N ALA A 25 0.00 -17.53 1.13
CA ALA A 25 1.34 -17.92 0.66
C ALA A 25 2.01 -18.87 1.66
N ASP A 26 2.05 -18.48 2.94
CA ASP A 26 2.60 -19.29 4.03
C ASP A 26 1.90 -20.65 4.14
N ALA A 27 0.56 -20.68 4.07
CA ALA A 27 -0.22 -21.92 4.19
C ALA A 27 -0.08 -22.85 2.97
N LEU A 28 0.30 -22.33 1.82
CA LEU A 28 0.45 -23.10 0.57
C LEU A 28 1.91 -23.37 0.21
N GLY A 29 2.86 -22.84 0.96
CA GLY A 29 4.30 -23.03 0.76
C GLY A 29 4.84 -22.29 -0.47
N PHE A 30 4.30 -21.11 -0.78
CA PHE A 30 4.86 -20.23 -1.80
C PHE A 30 5.98 -19.36 -1.18
N ASP A 31 7.12 -19.26 -1.87
CA ASP A 31 8.27 -18.46 -1.41
C ASP A 31 8.05 -16.95 -1.63
N GLU A 32 7.25 -16.58 -2.63
CA GLU A 32 6.88 -15.19 -2.93
C GLU A 32 5.36 -15.01 -3.12
N ASP A 33 4.81 -13.94 -2.53
CA ASP A 33 3.40 -13.52 -2.71
C ASP A 33 3.01 -13.36 -4.19
N ARG A 34 3.98 -13.12 -5.09
CA ARG A 34 3.76 -12.94 -6.53
C ARG A 34 3.34 -14.22 -7.25
N GLU A 35 3.86 -15.36 -6.84
CA GLU A 35 3.51 -16.67 -7.43
C GLU A 35 2.03 -16.97 -7.19
N LEU A 36 1.52 -16.59 -6.02
CA LEU A 36 0.12 -16.73 -5.65
C LEU A 36 -0.81 -16.01 -6.64
N GLY A 37 -0.41 -14.83 -7.12
CA GLY A 37 -1.18 -14.06 -8.10
C GLY A 37 -1.37 -14.79 -9.43
N ILE A 38 -0.34 -15.50 -9.91
CA ILE A 38 -0.39 -16.29 -11.14
C ILE A 38 -1.35 -17.47 -11.00
N HIS A 39 -1.25 -18.20 -9.89
CA HIS A 39 -2.12 -19.34 -9.65
C HIS A 39 -3.59 -18.93 -9.42
N LEU A 40 -3.83 -17.79 -8.76
CA LEU A 40 -5.17 -17.22 -8.62
C LEU A 40 -5.75 -16.86 -9.99
N HIS A 41 -4.94 -16.23 -10.86
CA HIS A 41 -5.38 -15.90 -12.22
C HIS A 41 -5.74 -17.16 -13.01
N LEU A 42 -4.93 -18.22 -12.96
CA LEU A 42 -5.25 -19.47 -13.63
C LEU A 42 -6.57 -20.08 -13.12
N LEU A 43 -6.80 -20.08 -11.81
CA LEU A 43 -8.06 -20.59 -11.24
C LEU A 43 -9.27 -19.74 -11.64
N GLU A 44 -9.08 -18.44 -11.84
CA GLU A 44 -10.12 -17.54 -12.34
C GLU A 44 -10.45 -17.82 -13.81
N GLU A 45 -9.43 -17.92 -14.68
CA GLU A 45 -9.59 -18.28 -16.09
C GLU A 45 -10.24 -19.64 -16.29
N LEU A 46 -9.90 -20.61 -15.43
CA LEU A 46 -10.53 -21.92 -15.44
C LEU A 46 -11.95 -21.91 -14.86
N GLY A 47 -12.44 -20.79 -14.30
CA GLY A 47 -13.81 -20.64 -13.79
C GLY A 47 -14.05 -21.21 -12.39
N PHE A 48 -12.99 -21.46 -11.62
CA PHE A 48 -13.07 -21.95 -10.23
C PHE A 48 -13.25 -20.83 -9.22
N ILE A 49 -12.73 -19.64 -9.48
CA ILE A 49 -12.91 -18.47 -8.63
C ILE A 49 -13.30 -17.27 -9.48
N ARG A 50 -13.75 -16.20 -8.85
CA ARG A 50 -13.78 -14.85 -9.43
C ARG A 50 -13.13 -13.90 -8.46
N ARG A 51 -12.27 -13.03 -8.96
CA ARG A 51 -11.59 -12.02 -8.16
C ARG A 51 -12.43 -10.75 -8.11
N GLY A 52 -12.66 -10.28 -6.89
CA GLY A 52 -13.20 -8.94 -6.63
C GLY A 52 -12.09 -7.90 -6.64
N ILE A 53 -12.46 -6.67 -6.31
CA ILE A 53 -11.50 -5.61 -6.02
C ILE A 53 -10.85 -5.94 -4.67
N ASP A 54 -9.52 -5.98 -4.63
CA ASP A 54 -8.80 -6.15 -3.37
C ASP A 54 -9.26 -5.08 -2.37
N VAL A 55 -9.36 -5.45 -1.10
CA VAL A 55 -9.83 -4.54 -0.05
C VAL A 55 -8.75 -4.32 0.99
N THR A 56 -8.83 -3.22 1.73
CA THR A 56 -7.90 -3.00 2.83
C THR A 56 -8.16 -4.03 3.92
N LEU A 57 -7.12 -4.77 4.31
CA LEU A 57 -7.16 -5.70 5.43
C LEU A 57 -6.85 -4.95 6.73
N LYS A 58 -5.75 -4.18 6.71
CA LYS A 58 -5.28 -3.40 7.85
C LYS A 58 -4.88 -2.00 7.42
N ALA A 59 -5.21 -1.04 8.27
CA ALA A 59 -4.86 0.35 8.12
C ALA A 59 -4.39 0.95 9.45
N SER A 60 -3.57 2.00 9.38
CA SER A 60 -3.29 2.87 10.52
C SER A 60 -4.32 3.99 10.52
N ALA A 61 -4.92 4.27 11.68
CA ALA A 61 -5.87 5.37 11.82
C ALA A 61 -5.65 6.19 13.09
N ARG A 62 -5.91 7.49 13.02
CA ARG A 62 -5.98 8.41 14.17
C ARG A 62 -7.03 9.46 13.91
N LEU A 63 -7.87 9.75 14.89
CA LEU A 63 -8.87 10.80 14.73
C LEU A 63 -8.22 12.18 14.82
N LEU A 64 -8.62 13.10 13.94
CA LEU A 64 -8.23 14.52 14.03
C LEU A 64 -9.37 15.37 14.59
N ALA A 65 -10.58 14.80 14.67
CA ALA A 65 -11.75 15.37 15.31
C ALA A 65 -12.32 14.38 16.35
N PRO A 66 -13.16 14.85 17.29
CA PRO A 66 -13.92 13.97 18.18
C PRO A 66 -14.71 12.89 17.41
N LEU A 67 -14.84 11.70 18.01
CA LEU A 67 -15.44 10.52 17.36
C LEU A 67 -16.90 10.76 16.93
N ASP A 68 -17.67 11.52 17.69
CA ASP A 68 -19.03 11.93 17.36
C ASP A 68 -19.08 12.79 16.09
N VAL A 69 -18.13 13.72 15.92
CA VAL A 69 -17.99 14.54 14.70
C VAL A 69 -17.63 13.65 13.51
N VAL A 70 -16.68 12.74 13.66
CA VAL A 70 -16.29 11.79 12.61
C VAL A 70 -17.48 10.92 12.20
N THR A 71 -18.22 10.40 13.17
CA THR A 71 -19.40 9.55 12.95
C THR A 71 -20.51 10.31 12.21
N ALA A 72 -20.81 11.54 12.63
CA ALA A 72 -21.81 12.38 11.97
C ALA A 72 -21.40 12.71 10.51
N GLN A 73 -20.11 12.90 10.25
CA GLN A 73 -19.62 13.10 8.89
C GLN A 73 -19.67 11.83 8.04
N ALA A 74 -19.37 10.66 8.63
CA ALA A 74 -19.49 9.37 7.97
C ALA A 74 -20.93 9.11 7.52
N GLN A 75 -21.91 9.37 8.39
CA GLN A 75 -23.34 9.25 8.07
C GLN A 75 -23.80 10.22 6.98
N LYS A 76 -23.21 11.42 6.90
CA LYS A 76 -23.47 12.36 5.79
C LYS A 76 -22.86 11.90 4.47
N LEU A 77 -21.70 11.25 4.51
CA LEU A 77 -21.00 10.74 3.32
C LEU A 77 -21.66 9.49 2.75
N ALA A 78 -22.10 8.59 3.62
CA ALA A 78 -22.76 7.34 3.29
C ALA A 78 -23.94 7.11 4.24
N PRO A 79 -25.13 7.66 3.92
CA PRO A 79 -26.34 7.41 4.70
C PRO A 79 -26.66 5.92 4.79
N GLY A 80 -27.07 5.46 5.97
CA GLY A 80 -27.43 4.06 6.23
C GLY A 80 -26.31 3.26 6.92
N PRO A 81 -26.31 1.92 6.77
CA PRO A 81 -25.54 1.03 7.64
C PRO A 81 -24.02 1.22 7.53
N VAL A 82 -23.51 1.63 6.36
CA VAL A 82 -22.07 1.85 6.15
C VAL A 82 -21.57 3.05 6.97
N GLY A 83 -22.26 4.20 6.92
CA GLY A 83 -21.86 5.38 7.69
C GLY A 83 -22.00 5.18 9.20
N GLU A 84 -23.03 4.42 9.64
CA GLU A 84 -23.20 4.03 11.04
C GLU A 84 -22.09 3.08 11.53
N ALA A 85 -21.68 2.13 10.68
CA ALA A 85 -20.65 1.15 11.00
C ALA A 85 -19.28 1.80 11.25
N VAL A 86 -18.95 2.92 10.57
CA VAL A 86 -17.66 3.62 10.76
C VAL A 86 -17.45 4.04 12.21
N GLY A 87 -18.41 4.75 12.80
CA GLY A 87 -18.30 5.23 14.18
C GLY A 87 -18.18 4.09 15.19
N GLN A 88 -19.00 3.05 15.01
CA GLN A 88 -18.97 1.86 15.87
C GLN A 88 -17.64 1.10 15.77
N MET A 89 -17.15 0.88 14.55
CA MET A 89 -15.88 0.18 14.33
C MET A 89 -14.70 0.95 14.94
N LEU A 90 -14.63 2.27 14.70
CA LEU A 90 -13.56 3.10 15.27
C LEU A 90 -13.59 3.08 16.81
N ALA A 91 -14.77 3.10 17.42
CA ALA A 91 -14.94 2.99 18.87
C ALA A 91 -14.46 1.63 19.40
N GLU A 92 -14.92 0.53 18.80
CA GLU A 92 -14.61 -0.84 19.23
C GLU A 92 -13.13 -1.17 19.11
N GLN A 93 -12.48 -0.64 18.07
CA GLN A 93 -11.05 -0.82 17.84
C GLN A 93 -10.18 0.22 18.57
N GLY A 94 -10.79 1.06 19.43
CA GLY A 94 -10.09 2.00 20.29
C GLY A 94 -9.37 3.12 19.53
N ILE A 95 -9.86 3.49 18.35
CA ILE A 95 -9.25 4.55 17.54
C ILE A 95 -9.66 5.90 18.10
N GLY A 96 -8.67 6.61 18.65
CA GLY A 96 -8.87 7.91 19.29
C GLY A 96 -8.01 9.03 18.68
N PRO A 97 -8.05 10.23 19.28
CA PRO A 97 -7.25 11.36 18.83
C PRO A 97 -5.80 11.33 19.32
N VAL A 98 -5.51 10.58 20.39
CA VAL A 98 -4.22 10.65 21.10
C VAL A 98 -3.11 9.91 20.36
N ALA A 99 -3.37 8.68 19.90
CA ALA A 99 -2.38 7.83 19.26
C ALA A 99 -2.95 7.19 17.99
N ARG A 100 -2.08 6.83 17.05
CA ARG A 100 -2.46 5.98 15.92
C ARG A 100 -2.79 4.58 16.43
N GLY A 101 -3.91 4.04 15.99
CA GLY A 101 -4.32 2.65 16.21
C GLY A 101 -4.30 1.87 14.89
N GLU A 102 -4.33 0.54 15.02
CA GLU A 102 -4.53 -0.37 13.89
C GLU A 102 -6.03 -0.58 13.68
N VAL A 103 -6.50 -0.32 12.47
CA VAL A 103 -7.84 -0.67 12.00
C VAL A 103 -7.78 -2.00 11.26
N ARG A 104 -8.50 -3.00 11.75
CA ARG A 104 -8.77 -4.26 11.05
C ARG A 104 -10.07 -4.11 10.27
N LEU A 105 -9.95 -3.67 9.03
CA LEU A 105 -11.09 -3.18 8.24
C LEU A 105 -12.04 -4.32 7.86
N VAL A 106 -11.53 -5.41 7.29
CA VAL A 106 -12.35 -6.57 6.88
C VAL A 106 -13.10 -7.14 8.08
N GLU A 107 -12.40 -7.39 9.18
CA GLU A 107 -13.00 -7.92 10.42
C GLU A 107 -14.11 -6.97 10.91
N GLY A 108 -13.81 -5.67 11.02
CA GLY A 108 -14.77 -4.65 11.46
C GLY A 108 -16.00 -4.55 10.55
N ALA A 109 -15.81 -4.57 9.23
CA ALA A 109 -16.90 -4.50 8.27
C ALA A 109 -17.81 -5.73 8.33
N LEU A 110 -17.22 -6.93 8.37
CA LEU A 110 -17.98 -8.19 8.43
C LEU A 110 -18.78 -8.32 9.73
N THR A 111 -18.21 -7.94 10.88
CA THR A 111 -18.94 -7.95 12.16
C THR A 111 -20.14 -6.99 12.15
N LYS A 112 -20.09 -5.93 11.33
CA LYS A 112 -21.19 -4.97 11.14
C LYS A 112 -22.11 -5.32 9.97
N GLY A 113 -21.86 -6.42 9.26
CA GLY A 113 -22.68 -6.83 8.12
C GLY A 113 -22.63 -5.84 6.95
N VAL A 114 -21.53 -5.09 6.80
CA VAL A 114 -21.34 -4.12 5.71
C VAL A 114 -20.20 -4.55 4.79
N SER A 115 -20.22 -4.06 3.55
CA SER A 115 -19.14 -4.30 2.59
C SER A 115 -17.83 -3.66 3.07
N PRO A 116 -16.71 -4.41 3.16
CA PRO A 116 -15.40 -3.86 3.45
C PRO A 116 -15.00 -2.75 2.47
N ALA A 117 -15.26 -2.93 1.17
CA ALA A 117 -14.94 -1.92 0.15
C ALA A 117 -15.70 -0.61 0.37
N ALA A 118 -16.99 -0.69 0.72
CA ALA A 118 -17.80 0.50 1.01
C ALA A 118 -17.33 1.22 2.28
N LEU A 119 -16.95 0.46 3.32
CA LEU A 119 -16.40 1.01 4.55
C LEU A 119 -15.03 1.70 4.30
N ASP A 120 -14.17 1.08 3.48
CA ASP A 120 -12.85 1.62 3.08
C ASP A 120 -13.00 2.98 2.38
N ASP A 121 -13.92 3.07 1.42
CA ASP A 121 -14.21 4.31 0.67
C ASP A 121 -14.64 5.45 1.61
N VAL A 122 -15.51 5.18 2.60
CA VAL A 122 -15.93 6.21 3.56
C VAL A 122 -14.77 6.68 4.43
N LEU A 123 -13.93 5.77 4.93
CA LEU A 123 -12.74 6.13 5.72
C LEU A 123 -11.75 6.95 4.90
N TYR A 124 -11.54 6.59 3.63
CA TYR A 124 -10.69 7.34 2.72
C TYR A 124 -11.24 8.75 2.48
N ARG A 125 -12.55 8.90 2.23
CA ARG A 125 -13.19 10.21 2.05
C ARG A 125 -13.13 11.08 3.31
N LEU A 126 -13.25 10.48 4.50
CA LEU A 126 -13.05 11.19 5.76
C LEU A 126 -11.60 11.66 5.92
N ALA A 127 -10.63 10.87 5.47
CA ALA A 127 -9.23 11.25 5.46
C ALA A 127 -8.96 12.44 4.51
N LEU A 128 -9.54 12.41 3.31
CA LEU A 128 -9.47 13.53 2.36
C LEU A 128 -10.09 14.82 2.92
N ARG A 129 -11.10 14.70 3.80
CA ARG A 129 -11.70 15.84 4.52
C ARG A 129 -10.93 16.28 5.76
N GLY A 130 -9.80 15.62 6.07
CA GLY A 130 -8.93 15.99 7.18
C GLY A 130 -9.51 15.73 8.58
N VAL A 131 -10.52 14.88 8.71
CA VAL A 131 -11.14 14.57 10.03
C VAL A 131 -10.55 13.33 10.71
N LEU A 132 -9.82 12.51 9.95
CA LEU A 132 -8.96 11.47 10.50
C LEU A 132 -7.76 11.24 9.58
N ILE A 133 -6.68 10.71 10.15
CA ILE A 133 -5.59 10.14 9.37
C ILE A 133 -5.97 8.68 9.11
N TYR A 134 -5.99 8.26 7.85
CA TYR A 134 -6.26 6.88 7.44
C TYR A 134 -5.20 6.44 6.44
N ARG A 135 -4.58 5.29 6.68
CA ARG A 135 -3.56 4.75 5.77
C ARG A 135 -3.62 3.23 5.74
N ALA A 136 -4.08 2.68 4.63
CA ALA A 136 -3.99 1.25 4.36
C ALA A 136 -2.53 0.81 4.25
N PHE A 137 -2.18 -0.33 4.84
CA PHE A 137 -0.84 -0.92 4.74
C PHE A 137 -0.85 -2.44 4.50
N ALA A 138 -2.01 -3.09 4.59
CA ALA A 138 -2.19 -4.47 4.18
C ALA A 138 -3.49 -4.61 3.38
N ARG A 139 -3.45 -5.42 2.33
CA ARG A 139 -4.57 -5.67 1.43
C ARG A 139 -4.97 -7.15 1.49
N ALA A 140 -6.25 -7.42 1.35
CA ALA A 140 -6.79 -8.76 1.21
C ALA A 140 -7.28 -8.99 -0.22
N PHE A 141 -7.07 -10.20 -0.73
CA PHE A 141 -7.73 -10.67 -1.94
C PHE A 141 -9.21 -10.90 -1.64
N ALA A 142 -10.09 -10.30 -2.44
CA ALA A 142 -11.52 -10.58 -2.44
C ALA A 142 -11.79 -11.70 -3.45
N LEU A 143 -12.27 -12.85 -2.99
CA LEU A 143 -12.50 -14.03 -3.82
C LEU A 143 -13.93 -14.53 -3.64
N THR A 144 -14.61 -14.84 -4.75
CA THR A 144 -15.90 -15.54 -4.73
C THR A 144 -15.77 -16.89 -5.44
N PRO A 145 -16.56 -17.91 -5.04
CA PRO A 145 -16.54 -19.18 -5.73
C PRO A 145 -17.07 -19.03 -7.17
N GLY A 146 -16.29 -19.52 -8.13
CA GLY A 146 -16.69 -19.62 -9.52
C GLY A 146 -17.66 -20.79 -9.75
N PRO A 147 -18.33 -20.83 -10.92
CA PRO A 147 -19.33 -21.85 -11.23
C PRO A 147 -18.77 -23.28 -11.15
N ARG A 148 -17.53 -23.52 -11.58
CA ARG A 148 -16.91 -24.86 -11.50
C ARG A 148 -16.60 -25.29 -10.07
N MET A 149 -16.32 -24.35 -9.18
CA MET A 149 -16.11 -24.67 -7.77
C MET A 149 -17.43 -25.06 -7.10
N LEU A 150 -18.53 -24.35 -7.41
CA LEU A 150 -19.87 -24.63 -6.89
C LEU A 150 -20.42 -25.99 -7.35
N THR A 151 -20.10 -26.42 -8.57
CA THR A 151 -20.47 -27.74 -9.09
C THR A 151 -19.51 -28.85 -8.68
N ASN A 152 -18.51 -28.55 -7.85
CA ASN A 152 -17.44 -29.46 -7.45
C ASN A 152 -16.74 -30.13 -8.65
N ALA A 153 -16.57 -29.39 -9.75
CA ALA A 153 -15.87 -29.88 -10.92
C ALA A 153 -14.42 -30.26 -10.55
N PRO A 154 -13.85 -31.33 -11.14
CA PRO A 154 -12.45 -31.63 -10.96
C PRO A 154 -11.60 -30.53 -11.59
N LEU A 155 -10.53 -30.14 -10.90
CA LEU A 155 -9.48 -29.31 -11.49
C LEU A 155 -8.69 -30.20 -12.45
N ASP A 156 -9.01 -30.09 -13.72
CA ASP A 156 -8.23 -30.68 -14.78
C ASP A 156 -7.15 -29.67 -15.21
N LEU A 157 -5.89 -30.02 -14.95
CA LEU A 157 -4.74 -29.24 -15.42
C LEU A 157 -4.18 -29.91 -16.69
N ASP A 158 -5.04 -30.44 -17.56
CA ASP A 158 -4.59 -30.96 -18.83
C ASP A 158 -3.71 -29.91 -19.50
N VAL A 159 -2.58 -30.38 -20.04
CA VAL A 159 -1.51 -29.55 -20.60
C VAL A 159 -2.08 -28.61 -21.65
N GLY A 160 -3.18 -28.99 -22.32
CA GLY A 160 -3.91 -28.17 -23.28
C GLY A 160 -4.48 -26.86 -22.73
N GLU A 161 -5.21 -26.87 -21.62
CA GLU A 161 -5.83 -25.63 -21.07
C GLU A 161 -4.79 -24.71 -20.46
N VAL A 162 -3.84 -25.26 -19.69
CA VAL A 162 -2.74 -24.47 -19.11
C VAL A 162 -1.85 -23.88 -20.20
N ARG A 163 -1.55 -24.66 -21.25
CA ARG A 163 -0.81 -24.17 -22.42
C ARG A 163 -1.60 -23.09 -23.17
N ARG A 164 -2.92 -23.26 -23.36
CA ARG A 164 -3.77 -22.25 -24.01
C ARG A 164 -3.72 -20.92 -23.25
N VAL A 165 -3.91 -20.95 -21.93
CA VAL A 165 -3.84 -19.74 -21.09
C VAL A 165 -2.45 -19.11 -21.16
N ARG A 166 -1.38 -19.93 -21.12
CA ARG A 166 -0.01 -19.43 -21.26
C ARG A 166 0.24 -18.79 -22.63
N GLU A 167 -0.18 -19.43 -23.71
CA GLU A 167 -0.06 -18.90 -25.09
C GLU A 167 -0.83 -17.58 -25.22
N GLU A 168 -2.02 -17.48 -24.63
CA GLU A 168 -2.82 -16.26 -24.59
C GLU A 168 -2.11 -15.13 -23.80
N MET A 169 -1.56 -15.44 -22.63
CA MET A 169 -0.77 -14.47 -21.84
C MET A 169 0.48 -14.01 -22.58
N GLU A 170 1.21 -14.92 -23.23
CA GLU A 170 2.40 -14.61 -24.03
C GLU A 170 2.04 -13.74 -25.24
N ALA A 171 0.91 -14.03 -25.92
CA ALA A 171 0.39 -13.21 -27.01
C ALA A 171 -0.02 -11.79 -26.53
N ASN A 172 -0.70 -11.69 -25.39
CA ASN A 172 -1.11 -10.41 -24.79
C ASN A 172 0.11 -9.57 -24.39
N LEU A 173 1.14 -10.20 -23.80
CA LEU A 173 2.39 -9.52 -23.48
C LEU A 173 3.12 -9.06 -24.74
N ALA A 174 3.15 -9.89 -25.79
CA ALA A 174 3.75 -9.52 -27.07
C ALA A 174 3.02 -8.33 -27.71
N ALA A 175 1.70 -8.30 -27.66
CA ALA A 175 0.89 -7.17 -28.13
C ALA A 175 1.18 -5.89 -27.34
N MET A 176 1.28 -5.98 -26.01
CA MET A 176 1.62 -4.84 -25.16
C MET A 176 3.03 -4.30 -25.43
N LYS A 177 4.02 -5.20 -25.56
CA LYS A 177 5.39 -4.82 -25.94
C LYS A 177 5.42 -4.14 -27.30
N ARG A 178 4.70 -4.68 -28.28
CA ARG A 178 4.58 -4.06 -29.60
C ARG A 178 4.01 -2.65 -29.48
N TYR A 179 2.90 -2.49 -28.78
CA TYR A 179 2.23 -1.21 -28.56
C TYR A 179 3.13 -0.18 -27.88
N ALA A 180 3.87 -0.59 -26.85
CA ALA A 180 4.68 0.33 -26.03
C ALA A 180 6.06 0.62 -26.62
N GLU A 181 6.71 -0.36 -27.25
CA GLU A 181 8.13 -0.30 -27.59
C GLU A 181 8.40 -0.33 -29.10
N SER A 182 7.51 -0.92 -29.90
CA SER A 182 7.78 -1.18 -31.32
C SER A 182 7.11 -0.20 -32.28
N LEU A 183 6.08 0.53 -31.82
CA LEU A 183 5.41 1.53 -32.64
C LEU A 183 6.24 2.83 -32.70
N GLY A 184 6.38 3.38 -33.90
CA GLY A 184 7.16 4.57 -34.18
C GLY A 184 6.36 5.71 -34.84
N VAL A 185 7.06 6.79 -35.18
CA VAL A 185 6.47 7.93 -35.90
C VAL A 185 5.93 7.46 -37.26
N GLY A 186 4.65 7.69 -37.51
CA GLY A 186 3.93 7.19 -38.70
C GLY A 186 3.01 6.00 -38.41
N ASP A 187 3.17 5.33 -37.28
CA ASP A 187 2.20 4.34 -36.80
C ASP A 187 1.00 5.01 -36.09
N CYS A 188 0.00 4.21 -35.73
CA CYS A 188 -1.19 4.69 -35.04
C CYS A 188 -1.52 3.87 -33.79
N LEU A 189 -1.24 4.44 -32.61
CA LEU A 189 -1.59 3.84 -31.29
C LEU A 189 -3.06 3.44 -31.21
N ARG A 190 -3.96 4.31 -31.67
CA ARG A 190 -5.41 4.07 -31.66
C ARG A 190 -5.82 2.88 -32.53
N GLU A 191 -5.14 2.71 -33.66
CA GLU A 191 -5.43 1.61 -34.57
C GLU A 191 -4.99 0.29 -33.97
N GLU A 192 -3.82 0.26 -33.33
CA GLU A 192 -3.30 -0.93 -32.66
C GLU A 192 -4.24 -1.37 -31.51
N ILE A 193 -4.72 -0.43 -30.69
CA ILE A 193 -5.69 -0.72 -29.63
C ILE A 193 -6.99 -1.27 -30.21
N LEU A 194 -7.56 -0.61 -31.23
CA LEU A 194 -8.83 -1.05 -31.82
C LEU A 194 -8.69 -2.42 -32.45
N ARG A 195 -7.60 -2.67 -33.18
CA ARG A 195 -7.31 -3.98 -33.79
C ARG A 195 -7.19 -5.07 -32.74
N TYR A 196 -6.49 -4.81 -31.63
CA TYR A 196 -6.39 -5.75 -30.50
C TYR A 196 -7.77 -6.08 -29.91
N LEU A 197 -8.68 -5.09 -29.84
CA LEU A 197 -10.06 -5.27 -29.39
C LEU A 197 -11.01 -5.84 -30.47
N GLY A 198 -10.49 -6.21 -31.64
CA GLY A 198 -11.30 -6.74 -32.75
C GLY A 198 -12.16 -5.69 -33.47
N ALA A 199 -11.80 -4.41 -33.36
CA ALA A 199 -12.50 -3.29 -33.98
C ALA A 199 -11.65 -2.62 -35.09
N GLU A 200 -12.32 -2.04 -36.08
CA GLU A 200 -11.67 -1.25 -37.12
C GLU A 200 -11.54 0.22 -36.70
N LYS A 201 -10.43 0.85 -37.10
CA LYS A 201 -10.23 2.28 -36.86
C LYS A 201 -11.10 3.11 -37.81
N PRO A 202 -11.97 4.00 -37.30
CA PRO A 202 -12.70 4.91 -38.16
C PRO A 202 -11.75 5.94 -38.81
N PRO A 203 -12.09 6.46 -40.01
CA PRO A 203 -11.32 7.52 -40.65
C PRO A 203 -11.18 8.72 -39.69
N THR A 204 -9.97 8.98 -39.22
CA THR A 204 -9.66 10.02 -38.25
C THR A 204 -8.46 10.84 -38.75
N ARG A 205 -8.55 12.16 -38.70
CA ARG A 205 -7.43 13.05 -39.07
C ARG A 205 -6.25 12.86 -38.10
N ALA A 206 -5.03 13.09 -38.59
CA ALA A 206 -3.80 12.90 -37.81
C ALA A 206 -3.77 13.78 -36.55
N ASP A 207 -4.15 15.05 -36.69
CA ASP A 207 -4.24 16.08 -35.63
C ASP A 207 -5.35 15.83 -34.59
N GLN A 208 -6.08 14.73 -34.72
CA GLN A 208 -7.16 14.31 -33.80
C GLN A 208 -7.01 12.85 -33.36
N CYS A 209 -5.89 12.21 -33.68
CA CYS A 209 -5.73 10.77 -33.53
C CYS A 209 -4.86 10.38 -32.33
N CYS A 210 -3.54 10.53 -32.44
CA CYS A 210 -2.59 10.22 -31.39
C CYS A 210 -1.21 10.83 -31.70
N SER A 211 -0.32 10.82 -30.71
CA SER A 211 1.03 11.38 -30.79
C SER A 211 1.94 10.75 -31.85
N LEU A 212 1.66 9.53 -32.31
CA LEU A 212 2.43 8.89 -33.39
C LEU A 212 1.92 9.26 -34.80
N CYS A 213 0.65 9.67 -34.91
CA CYS A 213 0.08 10.18 -36.16
C CYS A 213 0.44 11.65 -36.38
N ASP A 214 0.50 12.43 -35.31
CA ASP A 214 0.99 13.80 -35.30
C ASP A 214 1.84 14.02 -34.04
N VAL A 215 3.16 14.14 -34.22
CA VAL A 215 4.10 14.37 -33.12
C VAL A 215 3.95 15.75 -32.47
N ASN A 216 3.26 16.68 -33.14
CA ASN A 216 2.98 18.02 -32.65
C ASN A 216 1.53 18.15 -32.16
N LEU A 217 0.87 17.02 -31.86
CA LEU A 217 -0.50 17.01 -31.38
C LEU A 217 -0.64 17.91 -30.15
N THR A 218 -1.46 18.95 -30.28
CA THR A 218 -1.76 19.86 -29.17
C THR A 218 -2.64 19.14 -28.16
N VAL A 219 -2.05 18.64 -27.08
CA VAL A 219 -2.75 18.05 -25.94
C VAL A 219 -2.86 19.08 -24.81
N PRO A 220 -3.92 19.04 -23.97
CA PRO A 220 -4.10 20.00 -22.89
C PRO A 220 -2.93 20.11 -21.91
N TRP A 221 -2.09 19.07 -21.84
CA TRP A 221 -0.90 18.99 -21.01
C TRP A 221 0.42 19.16 -21.80
N ALA A 222 0.38 19.63 -23.06
CA ALA A 222 1.57 19.76 -23.90
C ALA A 222 2.57 20.78 -23.34
N ASP A 223 2.04 21.84 -22.72
CA ASP A 223 2.81 22.91 -22.07
C ASP A 223 2.97 22.67 -20.56
N GLU A 224 2.38 21.61 -20.02
CA GLU A 224 2.54 21.26 -18.61
C GLU A 224 3.97 20.74 -18.40
N PRO A 225 4.73 21.30 -17.44
CA PRO A 225 6.05 20.81 -17.15
C PRO A 225 5.97 19.33 -16.75
N LEU A 226 6.64 18.48 -17.55
CA LEU A 226 6.74 17.01 -17.45
C LEU A 226 7.07 16.44 -16.05
N TRP A 227 7.34 17.31 -15.07
CA TRP A 227 7.91 17.00 -13.77
C TRP A 227 7.15 17.62 -12.59
N GLU A 228 6.19 18.54 -12.81
CA GLU A 228 5.53 19.23 -11.68
C GLU A 228 4.32 18.49 -11.14
N ASP A 229 3.59 17.74 -11.98
CA ASP A 229 2.32 17.09 -11.62
C ASP A 229 2.45 15.65 -11.08
N LEU A 230 3.63 15.04 -11.15
CA LEU A 230 3.90 13.82 -10.38
C LEU A 230 4.20 14.25 -8.95
N ALA A 231 3.15 14.29 -8.13
CA ALA A 231 3.21 14.48 -6.69
C ALA A 231 4.24 13.52 -6.06
N ASP A 232 5.49 13.94 -5.97
CA ASP A 232 6.45 13.34 -5.05
C ASP A 232 5.93 13.66 -3.65
N PRO A 233 5.54 12.64 -2.83
CA PRO A 233 5.10 12.90 -1.47
C PRO A 233 6.16 13.69 -0.67
N GLY A 234 7.44 13.61 -1.06
CA GLY A 234 8.54 14.41 -0.54
C GLY A 234 8.49 15.91 -0.84
N ARG A 235 7.56 16.39 -1.68
CA ARG A 235 7.24 17.82 -1.87
C ARG A 235 6.17 18.33 -0.90
N TYR A 236 5.24 17.49 -0.43
CA TYR A 236 4.19 17.88 0.53
C TYR A 236 4.66 17.83 1.98
N HIS A 237 5.70 17.04 2.23
CA HIS A 237 6.44 17.04 3.47
C HIS A 237 7.90 17.22 3.11
N ASP A 238 8.52 18.31 3.57
CA ASP A 238 9.98 18.42 3.57
C ASP A 238 10.57 17.15 4.19
N ALA A 239 11.08 16.28 3.33
CA ALA A 239 11.51 14.94 3.70
C ALA A 239 12.66 15.02 4.70
N LYS A 240 13.51 16.04 4.58
CA LYS A 240 14.62 16.31 5.48
C LYS A 240 14.13 16.71 6.87
N TYR A 241 13.12 17.58 6.95
CA TYR A 241 12.47 17.93 8.21
C TYR A 241 11.74 16.74 8.84
N VAL A 242 11.07 15.92 8.05
CA VAL A 242 10.41 14.69 8.54
C VAL A 242 11.42 13.68 9.07
N VAL A 243 12.55 13.50 8.38
CA VAL A 243 13.67 12.67 8.87
C VAL A 243 14.19 13.21 10.20
N LEU A 244 14.40 14.53 10.33
CA LEU A 244 14.86 15.14 11.58
C LEU A 244 13.86 14.91 12.74
N LYS A 245 12.55 15.06 12.48
CA LYS A 245 11.49 14.73 13.46
C LYS A 245 11.55 13.27 13.88
N ALA A 246 11.73 12.34 12.94
CA ALA A 246 11.83 10.93 13.25
C ALA A 246 13.11 10.58 14.02
N VAL A 247 14.22 11.27 13.76
CA VAL A 247 15.46 11.15 14.53
C VAL A 247 15.25 11.62 15.97
N ALA A 248 14.54 12.73 16.19
CA ALA A 248 14.18 13.21 17.53
C ALA A 248 13.29 12.21 18.30
N TRP A 249 12.25 11.70 17.66
CA TRP A 249 11.41 10.63 18.24
C TRP A 249 12.23 9.39 18.60
N ASN A 250 13.10 8.96 17.68
CA ASN A 250 13.96 7.79 17.86
C ASN A 250 14.92 7.96 19.04
N ALA A 251 15.51 9.14 19.21
CA ALA A 251 16.34 9.49 20.35
C ALA A 251 15.54 9.42 21.67
N GLY A 252 14.28 9.86 21.65
CA GLY A 252 13.35 9.77 22.79
C GLY A 252 13.08 8.33 23.26
N LEU A 253 13.21 7.32 22.39
CA LEU A 253 13.09 5.92 22.81
C LEU A 253 14.16 5.52 23.83
N ALA A 254 15.27 6.26 23.92
CA ALA A 254 16.33 5.96 24.85
C ALA A 254 15.95 6.13 26.32
N SER A 255 15.01 7.03 26.62
CA SER A 255 14.53 7.33 27.98
C SER A 255 13.36 6.43 28.40
N VAL A 256 12.79 5.63 27.49
CA VAL A 256 11.66 4.75 27.77
C VAL A 256 12.14 3.36 28.20
N ARG A 257 11.74 2.94 29.41
CA ARG A 257 12.09 1.62 29.95
C ARG A 257 11.65 0.50 29.00
N GLY A 258 12.60 -0.39 28.66
CA GLY A 258 12.35 -1.52 27.77
C GLY A 258 12.32 -1.18 26.28
N ARG A 259 12.64 0.07 25.90
CA ARG A 259 12.80 0.47 24.49
C ARG A 259 14.25 0.81 24.18
N ALA A 260 14.59 0.66 22.91
CA ALA A 260 15.89 1.01 22.37
C ALA A 260 15.68 1.81 21.08
N PRO A 261 16.44 2.90 20.87
CA PRO A 261 16.51 3.59 19.59
C PRO A 261 16.92 2.63 18.47
N TYR A 262 16.45 2.95 17.27
CA TYR A 262 16.76 2.25 16.04
C TYR A 262 18.00 2.87 15.37
N GLY A 263 18.83 2.03 14.74
CA GLY A 263 19.90 2.52 13.87
C GLY A 263 19.33 3.18 12.61
N ALA A 264 20.14 3.98 11.91
CA ALA A 264 19.71 4.76 10.74
C ALA A 264 19.00 3.90 9.67
N TRP A 265 19.53 2.70 9.39
CA TRP A 265 18.93 1.78 8.43
C TRP A 265 17.52 1.32 8.86
N THR A 266 17.35 0.90 10.11
CA THR A 266 16.03 0.50 10.62
C THR A 266 15.07 1.69 10.66
N LEU A 267 15.55 2.88 11.02
CA LEU A 267 14.75 4.11 11.01
C LEU A 267 14.27 4.44 9.58
N ALA A 268 15.12 4.25 8.57
CA ALA A 268 14.73 4.41 7.16
C ALA A 268 13.63 3.42 6.75
N GLN A 269 13.72 2.15 7.16
CA GLN A 269 12.66 1.16 6.90
C GLN A 269 11.33 1.54 7.58
N ILE A 270 11.38 2.09 8.79
CA ILE A 270 10.19 2.60 9.50
C ILE A 270 9.56 3.74 8.72
N LEU A 271 10.37 4.73 8.29
CA LEU A 271 9.92 5.89 7.53
C LEU A 271 9.27 5.52 6.18
N LEU A 272 9.72 4.43 5.56
CA LEU A 272 9.18 3.91 4.31
C LEU A 272 8.03 2.93 4.48
N GLY A 273 7.66 2.58 5.72
CA GLY A 273 6.53 1.68 5.99
C GLY A 273 6.88 0.20 5.83
N ASN A 274 8.17 -0.15 5.79
CA ASN A 274 8.63 -1.52 5.61
C ASN A 274 8.84 -2.22 6.96
N ASP A 275 7.73 -2.65 7.57
CA ASP A 275 7.70 -3.34 8.87
C ASP A 275 8.46 -4.67 8.87
N TYR A 276 8.41 -5.41 7.75
CA TYR A 276 9.18 -6.64 7.57
C TYR A 276 10.68 -6.36 7.70
N MET A 277 11.22 -5.42 6.91
CA MET A 277 12.65 -5.11 6.95
C MET A 277 13.08 -4.51 8.30
N ALA A 278 12.21 -3.73 8.94
CA ALA A 278 12.47 -3.17 10.27
C ALA A 278 12.49 -4.23 11.41
N THR A 279 11.95 -5.43 11.17
CA THR A 279 11.84 -6.52 12.15
C THR A 279 12.51 -7.83 11.73
N LYS A 280 13.10 -7.90 10.52
CA LYS A 280 13.60 -9.16 9.93
C LYS A 280 14.67 -9.88 10.75
N TYR A 281 15.47 -9.14 11.52
CA TYR A 281 16.55 -9.70 12.35
C TYR A 281 16.08 -10.13 13.75
N GLU A 282 14.80 -9.92 14.10
CA GLU A 282 14.23 -10.43 15.35
C GLU A 282 13.79 -11.87 15.15
N THR A 283 14.46 -12.79 15.86
CA THR A 283 14.23 -14.24 15.74
C THR A 283 13.16 -14.73 16.70
N ASP A 284 12.91 -14.03 17.80
CA ASP A 284 11.88 -14.38 18.78
C ASP A 284 10.50 -13.89 18.29
N ALA A 285 9.55 -14.80 18.13
CA ALA A 285 8.24 -14.50 17.52
C ALA A 285 7.40 -13.50 18.34
N GLU A 286 7.42 -13.59 19.67
CA GLU A 286 6.64 -12.69 20.54
C GLU A 286 7.28 -11.30 20.59
N ARG A 287 8.60 -11.22 20.66
CA ARG A 287 9.32 -9.94 20.56
C ARG A 287 9.14 -9.30 19.18
N LYS A 288 9.17 -10.09 18.11
CA LYS A 288 8.94 -9.61 16.74
C LYS A 288 7.55 -9.00 16.60
N LYS A 289 6.53 -9.68 17.13
CA LYS A 289 5.14 -9.20 17.15
C LYS A 289 5.00 -7.90 17.94
N ALA A 290 5.54 -7.84 19.16
CA ALA A 290 5.50 -6.63 19.99
C ALA A 290 6.26 -5.45 19.36
N ARG A 291 7.45 -5.71 18.81
CA ARG A 291 8.25 -4.71 18.09
C ARG A 291 7.53 -4.17 16.86
N ARG A 292 6.91 -5.07 16.08
CA ARG A 292 6.11 -4.70 14.90
C ARG A 292 4.95 -3.79 15.29
N GLN A 293 4.19 -4.14 16.32
CA GLN A 293 3.08 -3.31 16.82
C GLN A 293 3.55 -1.91 17.20
N LEU A 294 4.68 -1.81 17.90
CA LEU A 294 5.27 -0.52 18.30
C LEU A 294 5.70 0.32 17.09
N ILE A 295 6.33 -0.31 16.09
CA ILE A 295 6.77 0.36 14.87
C ILE A 295 5.57 0.89 14.09
N VAL A 296 4.57 0.04 13.84
CA VAL A 296 3.38 0.40 13.05
C VAL A 296 2.52 1.46 13.74
N ALA A 297 2.50 1.48 15.08
CA ALA A 297 1.80 2.51 15.85
C ALA A 297 2.52 3.87 15.85
N SER A 298 3.78 3.95 15.39
CA SER A 298 4.54 5.21 15.32
C SER A 298 3.91 6.19 14.32
N GLU A 299 3.93 7.49 14.66
CA GLU A 299 3.51 8.54 13.72
C GLU A 299 4.43 8.67 12.50
N HIS A 300 5.67 8.17 12.62
CA HIS A 300 6.67 8.18 11.56
C HIS A 300 6.56 6.96 10.63
N PHE A 301 5.73 5.97 10.95
CA PHE A 301 5.62 4.78 10.10
C PHE A 301 5.04 5.12 8.73
N GLY A 302 5.79 4.80 7.69
CA GLY A 302 5.45 5.05 6.29
C GLY A 302 5.41 6.52 5.89
N VAL A 303 5.73 7.49 6.74
CA VAL A 303 5.52 8.92 6.43
C VAL A 303 6.22 9.37 5.13
N LEU A 304 7.24 8.64 4.66
CA LEU A 304 7.93 8.84 3.37
C LEU A 304 7.70 7.69 2.36
N GLU A 305 6.67 6.87 2.53
CA GLU A 305 6.28 5.85 1.54
C GLU A 305 6.00 6.53 0.19
N GLY A 306 6.56 5.99 -0.88
CA GLY A 306 6.49 6.58 -2.22
C GLY A 306 7.62 7.57 -2.54
N LEU A 307 8.49 7.90 -1.58
CA LEU A 307 9.69 8.70 -1.86
C LEU A 307 10.59 7.98 -2.87
N ARG A 308 10.92 8.65 -3.98
CA ARG A 308 11.78 8.09 -5.02
C ARG A 308 13.18 7.79 -4.47
N GLY A 309 13.73 6.64 -4.85
CA GLY A 309 15.01 6.11 -4.35
C GLY A 309 14.93 5.41 -2.99
N GLY A 310 13.76 5.41 -2.33
CA GLY A 310 13.47 4.54 -1.19
C GLY A 310 14.46 4.67 -0.04
N THR A 311 15.06 3.56 0.39
CA THR A 311 15.94 3.52 1.57
C THR A 311 17.18 4.37 1.39
N ASP A 312 17.78 4.37 0.20
CA ASP A 312 19.03 5.09 -0.06
C ASP A 312 18.82 6.60 0.01
N THR A 313 17.68 7.10 -0.49
CA THR A 313 17.31 8.52 -0.34
C THR A 313 17.15 8.92 1.11
N VAL A 314 16.44 8.12 1.91
CA VAL A 314 16.23 8.43 3.34
C VAL A 314 17.56 8.40 4.11
N LEU A 315 18.45 7.45 3.81
CA LEU A 315 19.79 7.41 4.38
C LEU A 315 20.63 8.62 3.95
N GLY A 316 20.54 9.02 2.68
CA GLY A 316 21.17 10.24 2.17
C GLY A 316 20.73 11.49 2.92
N LEU A 317 19.43 11.63 3.20
CA LEU A 317 18.90 12.74 4.01
C LEU A 317 19.43 12.72 5.45
N ILE A 318 19.58 11.54 6.07
CA ILE A 318 20.21 11.42 7.40
C ILE A 318 21.68 11.86 7.34
N ASP A 319 22.40 11.46 6.28
CA ASP A 319 23.80 11.83 6.08
C ASP A 319 23.97 13.33 5.82
N GLU A 320 23.08 13.95 5.04
CA GLU A 320 23.03 15.40 4.85
C GLU A 320 22.80 16.14 6.17
N LEU A 321 21.78 15.73 6.94
CA LEU A 321 21.52 16.30 8.27
C LEU A 321 22.72 16.14 9.21
N ARG A 322 23.48 15.05 9.07
CA ARG A 322 24.73 14.85 9.82
C ARG A 322 25.82 15.81 9.36
N ASN A 323 26.01 15.95 8.05
CA ASN A 323 27.03 16.83 7.46
C ASN A 323 26.75 18.31 7.77
N GLU A 324 25.48 18.69 7.82
CA GLU A 324 25.05 20.05 8.19
C GLU A 324 25.00 20.28 9.70
N GLY A 325 25.30 19.26 10.51
CA GLY A 325 25.41 19.34 11.96
C GLY A 325 24.08 19.37 12.71
N TYR A 326 22.96 18.98 12.09
CA TYR A 326 21.65 18.82 12.74
C TYR A 326 21.52 17.47 13.46
N VAL A 327 22.27 16.46 13.03
CA VAL A 327 22.24 15.10 13.58
C VAL A 327 23.65 14.63 13.92
N ALA A 328 23.79 13.86 14.99
CA ALA A 328 25.02 13.15 15.35
C ALA A 328 24.70 11.67 15.65
N ASP A 329 25.70 10.80 15.50
CA ASP A 329 25.56 9.40 15.89
C ASP A 329 26.02 9.21 17.34
N VAL A 330 25.18 8.58 18.16
CA VAL A 330 25.54 8.18 19.52
C VAL A 330 25.76 6.67 19.57
N GLU A 331 26.85 6.26 20.21
CA GLU A 331 27.12 4.85 20.46
C GLU A 331 26.32 4.38 21.68
N ARG A 332 25.60 3.27 21.52
CA ARG A 332 24.89 2.60 22.61
C ARG A 332 25.31 1.15 22.72
N ARG A 333 25.47 0.72 23.96
CA ARG A 333 25.62 -0.68 24.31
C ARG A 333 24.23 -1.31 24.46
N TRP A 334 24.01 -2.41 23.77
CA TRP A 334 22.77 -3.19 23.88
C TRP A 334 23.08 -4.68 23.83
N GLU A 335 22.61 -5.39 24.84
CA GLU A 335 22.90 -6.79 25.09
C GLU A 335 24.41 -7.11 24.95
N ARG A 336 24.81 -7.75 23.84
CA ARG A 336 26.18 -8.22 23.55
C ARG A 336 26.93 -7.36 22.52
N GLY A 337 26.35 -6.26 22.05
CA GLY A 337 26.90 -5.44 20.98
C GLY A 337 26.95 -3.95 21.27
N ARG A 338 27.66 -3.23 20.41
CA ARG A 338 27.60 -1.78 20.30
C ARG A 338 27.01 -1.43 18.95
N TYR A 339 26.10 -0.47 18.93
CA TYR A 339 25.53 0.06 17.70
C TYR A 339 25.41 1.58 17.80
N ARG A 340 25.29 2.22 16.63
CA ARG A 340 25.09 3.67 16.53
C ARG A 340 23.65 3.95 16.14
N TYR A 341 23.11 5.04 16.68
CA TYR A 341 21.81 5.56 16.31
C TYR A 341 21.89 7.09 16.16
N PRO A 342 21.14 7.67 15.21
CA PRO A 342 21.12 9.10 15.01
C PRO A 342 20.35 9.78 16.16
N VAL A 343 20.86 10.92 16.61
CA VAL A 343 20.20 11.84 17.56
C VAL A 343 20.30 13.28 17.05
N PRO A 344 19.32 14.15 17.33
CA PRO A 344 19.48 15.57 17.00
C PRO A 344 20.57 16.21 17.85
N THR A 345 21.34 17.11 17.26
CA THR A 345 22.22 18.04 17.98
C THR A 345 21.39 19.19 18.56
N GLU A 346 22.01 20.11 19.30
CA GLU A 346 21.37 21.35 19.74
C GLU A 346 20.76 22.12 18.55
N LYS A 347 21.52 22.29 17.47
CA LYS A 347 21.06 22.85 16.19
C LYS A 347 19.87 22.08 15.59
N GLY A 348 19.87 20.76 15.72
CA GLY A 348 18.76 19.89 15.34
C GLY A 348 17.48 20.16 16.12
N TRP A 349 17.60 20.31 17.44
CA TRP A 349 16.46 20.64 18.30
C TRP A 349 15.92 22.05 18.05
N GLU A 350 16.79 23.06 17.94
CA GLU A 350 16.39 24.42 17.60
C GLU A 350 15.61 24.48 16.28
N ARG A 351 16.06 23.75 15.25
CA ARG A 351 15.34 23.67 13.97
C ARG A 351 13.94 23.08 14.10
N LEU A 352 13.76 22.08 14.97
CA LEU A 352 12.45 21.48 15.23
C LEU A 352 11.53 22.42 16.01
N GLU A 353 12.08 23.18 16.96
CA GLU A 353 11.34 24.17 17.75
C GLU A 353 10.89 25.37 16.91
N GLU A 354 11.74 25.84 16.00
CA GLU A 354 11.42 26.91 15.05
C GLU A 354 10.32 26.52 14.05
N GLY A 355 10.13 25.22 13.82
CA GLY A 355 9.14 24.69 12.87
C GLY A 355 9.40 25.05 11.41
N ARG A 356 10.60 25.55 11.08
CA ARG A 356 10.99 25.96 9.73
C ARG A 356 11.40 24.76 8.89
N LEU A 357 10.90 24.72 7.66
CA LEU A 357 11.32 23.75 6.65
C LEU A 357 12.76 24.08 6.18
N PHE A 358 13.45 23.09 5.66
CA PHE A 358 14.68 23.20 4.88
C PHE A 358 14.33 23.71 3.47
N ASP A 359 15.13 24.65 2.97
CA ASP A 359 14.96 25.27 1.65
C ASP A 359 15.37 24.35 0.50
#